data_AF-A0A1Y5HID7-F1
#
_entry.id   AF-A0A1Y5HID7-F1
#
_cell.length_a   1.000
_cell.length_b   1.000
_cell.length_c   1.000
_cell.angle_alpha   90.00
_cell.angle_beta   90.00
_cell.angle_gamma   90.00
#
_symmetry.space_group_name_H-M   'P 1'
#
loop_
_entity.id
_entity.type
_entity.pdbx_description
1 polymer ?
#
loop_
_entity_poly.entity_id
_entity_poly.type
_entity_poly.pdbx_seq_one_letter_code
_entity_poly.pdbx_strand_id
1 'polypeptide(L)' 'MSVYTDLSASEVAAYLSQFSLGDYHSHQGISAGVENTNFFVEATLDGTQHKYVLTIFEHHDSAQV' A
#
# COMPACT_ATOMS: atom_id res chain seq x y z
N MET A 1 -1.76 5.64 -19.15
CA MET A 1 -2.94 5.05 -18.47
C MET A 1 -2.45 4.66 -17.09
N SER A 2 -3.05 5.18 -16.01
CA SER A 2 -2.69 4.76 -14.66
C SER A 2 -3.45 3.47 -14.36
N VAL A 3 -2.73 2.38 -14.16
CA VAL A 3 -3.28 1.17 -13.57
C VAL A 3 -3.43 1.49 -12.08
N TYR A 4 -4.68 1.57 -11.62
CA TYR A 4 -4.98 1.69 -10.21
C TYR A 4 -5.47 0.31 -9.79
N THR A 5 -4.56 -0.51 -9.27
CA THR A 5 -4.99 -1.73 -8.60
C THR A 5 -5.61 -1.31 -7.28
N ASP A 6 -6.94 -1.31 -7.28
CA ASP A 6 -7.77 -0.97 -6.13
C ASP A 6 -7.62 -2.08 -5.08
N LEU A 7 -6.56 -2.00 -4.28
CA LEU A 7 -6.35 -2.90 -3.17
C LEU A 7 -7.32 -2.54 -2.06
N SER A 8 -8.08 -3.54 -1.63
CA SER A 8 -9.04 -3.33 -0.54
C SER A 8 -8.29 -3.08 0.78
N ALA A 9 -8.89 -2.29 1.68
CA ALA A 9 -8.30 -2.02 3.00
C ALA A 9 -7.95 -3.29 3.78
N SER A 10 -8.73 -4.36 3.62
CA SER A 10 -8.45 -5.67 4.22
C SER A 10 -7.19 -6.33 3.67
N GLU A 11 -6.91 -6.17 2.38
CA GLU A 11 -5.70 -6.73 1.75
C GLU A 11 -4.46 -5.96 2.17
N VAL A 12 -4.55 -4.63 2.17
CA VAL A 12 -3.48 -3.75 2.66
C VAL A 12 -3.19 -4.05 4.13
N ALA A 13 -4.22 -4.15 4.98
CA ALA A 13 -4.06 -4.49 6.39
C ALA A 13 -3.43 -5.88 6.60
N ALA A 14 -3.89 -6.90 5.85
CA ALA A 14 -3.32 -8.25 5.92
C ALA A 14 -1.85 -8.27 5.47
N TYR A 15 -1.50 -7.49 4.44
CA TYR A 15 -0.12 -7.37 3.99
C TYR A 15 0.75 -6.67 5.03
N LEU A 16 0.28 -5.54 5.57
CA LEU A 16 1.00 -4.74 6.57
C LEU A 16 1.15 -5.47 7.91
N SER A 17 0.24 -6.39 8.25
CA SER A 17 0.34 -7.28 9.42
C SER A 17 1.64 -8.10 9.46
N GLN A 18 2.31 -8.28 8.32
CA GLN A 18 3.60 -8.98 8.25
C GLN A 18 4.79 -8.10 8.69
N PHE A 19 4.55 -6.81 8.90
CA PHE A 19 5.55 -5.83 9.28
C PHE A 19 5.25 -5.29 10.68
N SER A 20 6.29 -4.94 11.44
CA SER A 20 6.17 -4.34 12.77
C SER A 20 5.81 -2.84 12.70
N LEU A 21 4.70 -2.51 12.03
CA LEU A 21 4.22 -1.14 11.82
C LEU A 21 3.17 -0.70 12.85
N GLY A 22 2.72 -1.64 13.70
CA GLY A 22 1.67 -1.42 14.69
C GLY A 22 0.26 -1.62 14.14
N ASP A 23 -0.72 -0.98 14.78
CA ASP A 23 -2.13 -1.08 14.43
C ASP A 23 -2.46 -0.23 13.20
N TYR A 24 -2.81 -0.88 12.09
CA TYR A 24 -3.29 -0.21 10.88
C TYR A 24 -4.57 0.59 11.14
N HIS A 25 -4.59 1.85 10.72
CA HIS A 25 -5.75 2.74 10.83
C HIS A 25 -6.45 2.96 9.48
N SER A 26 -5.69 3.46 8.51
CA SER A 26 -6.22 3.90 7.22
C SER A 26 -5.12 3.90 6.16
N HIS A 27 -5.52 3.79 4.90
CA HIS A 27 -4.67 4.09 3.78
C HIS A 27 -5.37 5.02 2.78
N GLN A 28 -4.58 5.77 2.02
CA GLN A 28 -5.07 6.63 0.95
C GLN A 28 -4.22 6.42 -0.30
N GLY A 29 -4.89 6.08 -1.41
CA GLY A 29 -4.25 5.96 -2.72
C GLY A 29 -3.64 7.27 -3.19
N ILE A 30 -2.43 7.18 -3.70
CA ILE A 30 -1.72 8.29 -4.33
C ILE A 30 -1.82 8.06 -5.84
N SER A 31 -2.67 8.84 -6.51
CA SER A 31 -2.84 8.81 -7.96
C SER A 31 -1.68 9.51 -8.70
N ALA A 32 -0.43 9.20 -8.32
CA ALA A 32 0.78 9.76 -8.92
C ALA A 32 1.68 8.62 -9.42
N GLY A 33 1.54 8.27 -10.69
CA GLY A 33 2.37 7.24 -11.33
C GLY A 33 1.71 6.63 -12.55
N VAL A 34 2.54 6.16 -13.49
CA VAL A 34 2.11 5.37 -14.65
C VAL A 34 2.34 3.87 -14.41
N GLU A 35 3.19 3.52 -13.44
CA GLU A 35 3.74 2.15 -13.27
C GLU A 35 3.62 1.59 -11.85
N ASN A 36 3.36 2.42 -10.82
CA ASN A 36 3.37 1.98 -9.43
C ASN A 36 2.11 2.43 -8.69
N THR A 37 1.54 1.52 -7.92
CA THR A 37 0.45 1.85 -7.00
C THR A 37 1.06 2.28 -5.66
N ASN A 38 0.86 3.54 -5.30
CA ASN A 38 1.37 4.11 -4.06
C ASN A 38 0.23 4.41 -3.09
N PHE A 39 0.42 4.12 -1.80
CA PHE A 39 -0.53 4.42 -0.74
C PHE A 39 0.16 5.15 0.42
N PHE A 40 -0.47 6.18 0.94
CA PHE A 40 -0.18 6.64 2.31
C PHE A 40 -0.84 5.69 3.28
N VAL A 41 -0.12 5.25 4.31
CA VAL A 41 -0.62 4.35 5.35
C VAL A 41 -0.42 5.01 6.70
N GLU A 42 -1.46 5.02 7.52
CA GLU A 42 -1.39 5.48 8.91
C GLU A 42 -1.52 4.27 9.83
N ALA A 43 -0.57 4.14 10.75
CA ALA A 43 -0.58 3.09 11.76
C ALA A 43 -0.11 3.61 13.12
N THR A 44 -0.55 2.97 14.19
CA THR A 44 -0.17 3.34 15.55
C THR A 44 0.77 2.30 16.13
N LEU A 45 1.99 2.69 16.46
CA LEU A 45 2.99 1.83 17.09
C LEU A 45 3.33 2.40 18.47
N ASP A 46 3.26 1.57 19.51
CA ASP A 46 3.55 1.98 20.90
C ASP A 46 2.75 3.23 21.35
N GLY A 47 1.50 3.36 20.90
CA GLY A 47 0.63 4.51 21.22
C GLY A 47 0.96 5.80 20.47
N THR A 48 1.90 5.77 19.52
CA THR A 48 2.28 6.91 18.68
C THR A 48 1.79 6.69 17.25
N GLN A 49 1.23 7.73 16.63
CA GLN A 49 0.83 7.68 15.23
C GLN A 49 2.04 7.83 14.30
N HIS A 50 2.17 6.90 13.37
CA HIS A 50 3.18 6.87 12.33
C HIS A 50 2.53 6.91 10.95
N LYS A 51 3.20 7.58 10.01
CA LYS A 51 2.80 7.65 8.61
C LYS A 51 3.85 6.97 7.76
N TYR A 52 3.40 6.07 6.90
CA TYR A 52 4.22 5.28 5.99
C TYR A 52 3.77 5.53 4.55
N VAL A 53 4.67 5.25 3.61
CA VAL A 53 4.34 5.19 2.18
C VAL A 53 4.56 3.75 1.73
N LEU A 54 3.49 3.11 1.29
CA LEU A 54 3.52 1.78 0.69
C LEU A 54 3.58 1.93 -0.82
N THR A 55 4.67 1.47 -1.43
CA THR A 55 4.81 1.42 -2.89
C THR A 55 4.74 -0.03 -3.34
N ILE A 56 3.78 -0.32 -4.20
CA ILE A 56 3.60 -1.64 -4.81
C ILE A 56 4.07 -1.53 -6.25
N PHE A 57 5.15 -2.27 -6.52
CA PHE A 57 5.69 -2.42 -7.86
C PHE A 57 4.93 -3.55 -8.54
N GLU A 58 4.04 -3.18 -9.44
CA GLU A 58 3.29 -4.13 -10.25
C GLU A 58 4.21 -4.59 -11.37
N HIS A 59 4.96 -5.67 -11.12
CA HIS A 59 5.72 -6.30 -12.19
C HIS A 59 4.71 -6.95 -13.13
N HIS A 60 4.38 -6.29 -14.23
CA HIS A 60 3.87 -6.98 -15.39
C HIS A 60 4.98 -7.93 -15.83
N ASP A 61 4.87 -9.18 -15.39
CA ASP A 61 5.69 -10.26 -15.92
C ASP A 61 5.53 -10.19 -17.45
N SER A 62 6.64 -9.98 -18.14
CA SER A 62 6.65 -9.84 -19.60
C SER A 62 6.36 -11.19 -20.29
N ALA A 63 5.99 -12.25 -19.56
CA ALA A 63 5.62 -13.55 -20.08
C ALA A 63 4.15 -13.70 -20.49
N GLN A 64 3.44 -12.64 -20.86
CA GLN A 64 2.18 -12.77 -21.60
C GLN A 64 2.38 -12.46 -23.10
N VAL A 65 2.77 -13.53 -23.81
CA VAL A 65 2.66 -13.88 -25.25
C VAL A 65 3.21 -12.96 -26.34
#